data_AF-A0A5C3NRF4-F1
#
_entry.id   AF-A0A5C3NRF4-F1
#
_cell.length_a   1.000
_cell.length_b   1.000
_cell.length_c   1.000
_cell.angle_alpha   90.00
_cell.angle_beta   90.00
_cell.angle_gamma   90.00
#
_symmetry.space_group_name_H-M   'P 1'
#
loop_
_entity.id
_entity.type
_entity.pdbx_description
1 polymer ?
#
loop_
_entity_poly.entity_id
_entity_poly.type
_entity_poly.pdbx_seq_one_letter_code
_entity_poly.pdbx_strand_id
1 'polypeptide(L)'
;CQLYQCRLFVVVHMGYGRHSVIFSLMAASNMSGDETDGPEVTHPPAYRIIIADWQSIDLRNFLWALDAKYISHWQKPENKRRTGGNPPRVRHLRDECRTIGGVAPVGLWRNCYNEAWLATLDDYEIENLEIKEGNYDFSLDVPRAMGGTTTVNAPAGPRR
;
A
#
# COMPACT_ATOMS: atom_id res chain seq x y z
N CYS A 1 -12.94 -6.97 3.63
CA CYS A 1 -12.71 -6.08 2.47
C CYS A 1 -11.58 -6.66 1.62
N GLN A 2 -11.81 -6.85 0.30
CA GLN A 2 -10.84 -7.48 -0.61
C GLN A 2 -9.52 -6.68 -0.70
N LEU A 3 -9.58 -5.35 -0.74
CA LEU A 3 -8.41 -4.47 -0.84
C LEU A 3 -7.46 -4.60 0.34
N TYR A 4 -8.00 -4.61 1.57
CA TYR A 4 -7.20 -4.79 2.79
C TYR A 4 -6.41 -6.10 2.74
N GLN A 5 -7.08 -7.19 2.34
CA GLN A 5 -6.43 -8.51 2.27
C GLN A 5 -5.38 -8.60 1.16
N CYS A 6 -5.64 -8.03 -0.03
CA CYS A 6 -4.66 -8.01 -1.12
C CYS A 6 -3.39 -7.26 -0.72
N ARG A 7 -3.53 -6.09 -0.06
CA ARG A 7 -2.38 -5.31 0.40
C ARG A 7 -1.64 -6.00 1.54
N LEU A 8 -2.36 -6.55 2.51
CA LEU A 8 -1.77 -7.33 3.60
C LEU A 8 -1.02 -8.55 3.07
N PHE A 9 -1.53 -9.20 2.02
CA PHE A 9 -0.83 -10.30 1.35
C PHE A 9 0.55 -9.87 0.84
N VAL A 10 0.64 -8.71 0.16
CA VAL A 10 1.93 -8.17 -0.30
C VAL A 10 2.86 -7.90 0.87
N VAL A 11 2.34 -7.27 1.92
CA VAL A 11 3.09 -6.95 3.15
C VAL A 11 3.68 -8.22 3.80
N VAL A 12 2.86 -9.26 3.97
CA VAL A 12 3.25 -10.47 4.70
C VAL A 12 4.05 -11.44 3.84
N HIS A 13 3.70 -11.62 2.57
CA HIS A 13 4.22 -12.70 1.73
C HIS A 13 5.25 -12.26 0.68
N MET A 14 5.43 -10.96 0.43
CA MET A 14 6.35 -10.45 -0.61
C MET A 14 7.55 -9.68 -0.04
N GLY A 15 7.92 -9.92 1.22
CA GLY A 15 9.13 -9.34 1.83
C GLY A 15 8.98 -7.92 2.36
N TYR A 16 7.74 -7.46 2.56
CA TYR A 16 7.41 -6.11 3.02
C TYR A 16 6.95 -6.06 4.48
N GLY A 17 7.37 -7.05 5.29
CA GLY A 17 6.85 -7.30 6.64
C GLY A 17 7.02 -6.14 7.62
N ARG A 18 7.98 -5.22 7.39
CA ARG A 18 8.13 -3.99 8.18
C ARG A 18 6.88 -3.11 8.16
N HIS A 19 6.07 -3.24 7.11
CA HIS A 19 4.82 -2.51 6.98
C HIS A 19 3.63 -3.18 7.68
N SER A 20 3.81 -4.32 8.33
CA SER A 20 2.75 -4.92 9.16
C SER A 20 2.26 -3.97 10.25
N VAL A 21 3.14 -3.14 10.82
CA VAL A 21 2.82 -2.19 11.89
C VAL A 21 1.81 -1.12 11.47
N ILE A 22 1.86 -0.62 10.22
CA ILE A 22 0.87 0.35 9.76
C ILE A 22 -0.49 -0.33 9.52
N PHE A 23 -0.47 -1.59 9.06
CA PHE A 23 -1.69 -2.38 8.84
C PHE A 23 -2.34 -2.88 10.13
N SER A 24 -1.62 -3.01 11.24
CA SER A 24 -2.22 -3.31 12.56
C SER A 24 -2.98 -2.12 13.16
N LEU A 25 -2.73 -0.91 12.66
CA LEU A 25 -3.40 0.32 13.12
C LEU A 25 -4.56 0.72 12.19
N MET A 26 -4.61 0.16 10.99
CA MET A 26 -5.67 0.42 10.01
C MET A 26 -6.68 -0.73 9.97
N ALA A 27 -7.94 -0.37 9.88
CA ALA A 27 -9.03 -1.28 9.56
C ALA A 27 -9.34 -1.30 8.06
N ALA A 28 -10.16 -2.27 7.67
CA ALA A 28 -10.67 -2.40 6.32
C ALA A 28 -11.43 -1.15 5.82
N SER A 29 -12.11 -0.42 6.72
CA SER A 29 -12.82 0.84 6.43
C SER A 29 -11.89 2.00 6.13
N ASN A 30 -10.62 1.91 6.52
CA ASN A 30 -9.62 2.94 6.23
C ASN A 30 -8.97 2.73 4.85
N MET A 31 -9.34 1.66 4.14
CA MET A 31 -8.92 1.47 2.75
C MET A 31 -9.81 2.33 1.85
N SER A 32 -9.21 2.96 0.83
CA SER A 32 -9.96 3.78 -0.14
C SER A 32 -11.13 3.01 -0.74
N GLY A 33 -12.30 3.63 -0.77
CA GLY A 33 -13.52 3.05 -1.32
C GLY A 33 -13.46 2.91 -2.83
N ASP A 34 -14.40 2.15 -3.38
CA ASP A 34 -14.65 2.03 -4.79
C ASP A 34 -16.11 2.31 -5.13
N GLU A 35 -16.31 3.14 -6.15
CA GLU A 35 -17.62 3.39 -6.75
C GLU A 35 -17.62 2.84 -8.17
N THR A 36 -18.66 2.11 -8.55
CA THR A 36 -18.84 1.62 -9.93
C THR A 36 -19.09 2.78 -10.89
N ASP A 37 -18.46 2.73 -12.07
CA ASP A 37 -18.69 3.71 -13.13
C ASP A 37 -20.13 3.59 -13.70
N GLY A 38 -21.04 4.44 -13.23
CA GLY A 38 -22.37 4.64 -13.82
C GLY A 38 -23.46 3.63 -13.42
N PRO A 39 -24.71 3.85 -13.88
CA PRO A 39 -25.85 2.97 -13.60
C PRO A 39 -25.78 1.63 -14.35
N GLU A 40 -24.92 1.53 -15.37
CA GLU A 40 -24.75 0.33 -16.20
C GLU A 40 -23.44 -0.39 -15.91
N VAL A 41 -23.52 -1.70 -15.69
CA VAL A 41 -22.36 -2.56 -15.47
C VAL A 41 -21.62 -2.76 -16.80
N THR A 42 -20.55 -2.01 -17.01
CA THR A 42 -19.62 -2.23 -18.13
C THR A 42 -18.70 -3.41 -17.85
N HIS A 43 -18.34 -4.19 -18.87
CA HIS A 43 -17.42 -5.32 -18.77
C HIS A 43 -16.15 -5.06 -19.59
N PRO A 44 -14.95 -5.04 -18.96
CA PRO A 44 -14.70 -5.24 -17.53
C PRO A 44 -15.13 -4.02 -16.69
N PRO A 45 -15.62 -4.23 -15.45
CA PRO A 45 -16.08 -3.13 -14.59
C PRO A 45 -14.91 -2.23 -14.21
N ALA A 46 -15.04 -0.96 -14.57
CA ALA A 46 -14.15 0.11 -14.13
C ALA A 46 -14.65 0.68 -12.80
N TYR A 47 -13.73 0.87 -11.86
CA TYR A 47 -14.05 1.44 -10.55
C TYR A 47 -13.32 2.77 -10.36
N ARG A 48 -14.05 3.76 -9.85
CA ARG A 48 -13.48 5.05 -9.41
C ARG A 48 -12.98 4.91 -7.98
N ILE A 49 -11.82 5.50 -7.72
CA ILE A 49 -11.24 5.53 -6.38
C ILE A 49 -11.92 6.67 -5.61
N ILE A 50 -12.53 6.35 -4.48
CA ILE A 50 -12.94 7.35 -3.51
C ILE A 50 -11.80 7.53 -2.50
N ILE A 51 -11.34 8.78 -2.38
CA ILE A 51 -10.25 9.15 -1.48
C ILE A 51 -10.85 9.65 -0.16
N ALA A 52 -10.29 9.19 0.97
CA ALA A 52 -10.61 9.79 2.26
C ALA A 52 -9.81 11.08 2.42
N ASP A 53 -10.48 12.15 2.82
CA ASP A 53 -9.94 13.48 3.07
C ASP A 53 -8.69 13.49 3.97
N TRP A 54 -8.73 12.68 5.03
CA TRP A 54 -7.66 12.57 6.00
C TRP A 54 -6.38 11.93 5.44
N GLN A 55 -6.44 11.20 4.32
CA GLN A 55 -5.25 10.47 3.82
C GLN A 55 -4.25 11.39 3.16
N SER A 56 -3.00 11.35 3.62
CA SER A 56 -1.90 12.01 2.93
C SER A 56 -1.69 11.44 1.53
N ILE A 57 -1.03 12.21 0.66
CA ILE A 57 -0.65 11.74 -0.68
C ILE A 57 0.35 10.58 -0.58
N ASP A 58 1.28 10.64 0.37
CA ASP A 58 2.30 9.62 0.57
C ASP A 58 1.69 8.27 0.97
N LEU A 59 0.74 8.28 1.91
CA LEU A 59 0.02 7.07 2.30
C LEU A 59 -0.78 6.49 1.13
N ARG A 60 -1.43 7.34 0.33
CA ARG A 60 -2.15 6.91 -0.88
C ARG A 60 -1.22 6.25 -1.89
N ASN A 61 -0.12 6.89 -2.21
CA ASN A 61 0.87 6.38 -3.16
C ASN A 61 1.45 5.05 -2.69
N PHE A 62 1.76 4.93 -1.40
CA PHE A 62 2.18 3.69 -0.77
C PHE A 62 1.15 2.56 -0.94
N LEU A 63 -0.12 2.82 -0.60
CA LEU A 63 -1.18 1.83 -0.72
C LEU A 63 -1.44 1.42 -2.17
N TRP A 64 -1.35 2.35 -3.13
CA TRP A 64 -1.46 2.06 -4.56
C TRP A 64 -0.27 1.27 -5.10
N ALA A 65 0.95 1.53 -4.59
CA ALA A 65 2.12 0.74 -4.96
C ALA A 65 1.99 -0.72 -4.48
N LEU A 66 1.38 -0.95 -3.30
CA LEU A 66 1.03 -2.31 -2.86
C LEU A 66 -0.01 -2.96 -3.79
N ASP A 67 -1.04 -2.22 -4.21
CA ASP A 67 -2.03 -2.72 -5.17
C ASP A 67 -1.35 -3.14 -6.49
N ALA A 68 -0.45 -2.31 -7.03
CA ALA A 68 0.29 -2.60 -8.25
C ALA A 68 1.17 -3.87 -8.13
N LYS A 69 1.83 -4.07 -6.98
CA LYS A 69 2.61 -5.28 -6.70
C LYS A 69 1.73 -6.52 -6.63
N TYR A 70 0.57 -6.43 -5.98
CA TYR A 70 -0.39 -7.53 -5.94
C TYR A 70 -0.91 -7.90 -7.33
N ILE A 71 -1.27 -6.91 -8.15
CA ILE A 71 -1.74 -7.12 -9.53
C ILE A 71 -0.65 -7.80 -10.36
N SER A 72 0.59 -7.32 -10.28
CA SER A 72 1.74 -7.93 -10.97
C SER A 72 1.93 -9.39 -10.56
N HIS A 73 1.88 -9.68 -9.26
CA HIS A 73 1.95 -11.05 -8.73
C HIS A 73 0.80 -11.92 -9.22
N TRP A 74 -0.44 -11.41 -9.24
CA TRP A 74 -1.59 -12.15 -9.73
C TRP A 74 -1.50 -12.46 -11.23
N GLN A 75 -1.01 -11.51 -12.02
CA GLN A 75 -0.84 -11.67 -13.48
C GLN A 75 0.26 -12.69 -13.82
N LYS A 76 1.37 -12.68 -13.07
CA LYS A 76 2.54 -13.54 -13.30
C LYS A 76 3.04 -14.12 -11.97
N PRO A 77 2.31 -15.08 -11.38
CA PRO A 77 2.76 -15.69 -10.13
C PRO A 77 4.02 -16.51 -10.39
N GLU A 78 5.01 -16.34 -9.53
CA GLU A 78 6.28 -17.06 -9.65
C GLU A 78 6.02 -18.57 -9.58
N ASN A 79 6.50 -19.30 -10.59
CA ASN A 79 6.39 -20.76 -10.72
C ASN A 79 4.96 -21.34 -10.82
N LYS A 80 3.94 -20.53 -11.13
CA LYS A 80 2.55 -21.01 -11.30
C LYS A 80 1.88 -20.39 -12.52
N ARG A 81 0.84 -21.05 -13.04
CA ARG A 81 -0.10 -20.42 -13.97
C ARG A 81 -0.87 -19.31 -13.25
N ARG A 82 -1.32 -18.29 -13.99
CA ARG A 82 -2.18 -17.20 -13.50
C ARG A 82 -3.22 -17.76 -12.54
N THR A 83 -3.32 -17.17 -11.35
CA THR A 83 -4.28 -17.62 -10.34
C THR A 83 -5.69 -17.63 -10.95
N GLY A 84 -6.32 -18.81 -10.97
CA GLY A 84 -7.69 -18.96 -11.47
C GLY A 84 -8.66 -18.15 -10.62
N GLY A 85 -9.66 -17.52 -11.26
CA GLY A 85 -10.64 -16.65 -10.60
C GLY A 85 -10.80 -15.31 -11.30
N ASN A 86 -11.63 -14.44 -10.72
CA ASN A 86 -11.84 -13.09 -11.24
C ASN A 86 -10.55 -12.26 -11.13
N PRO A 87 -10.22 -11.47 -12.16
CA PRO A 87 -9.10 -10.55 -12.10
C PRO A 87 -9.25 -9.54 -10.95
N PRO A 88 -8.15 -9.08 -10.35
CA PRO A 88 -8.17 -7.92 -9.47
C PRO A 88 -8.89 -6.75 -10.15
N ARG A 89 -9.68 -6.01 -9.38
CA ARG A 89 -10.43 -4.84 -9.87
C ARG A 89 -9.45 -3.83 -10.44
N VAL A 90 -9.69 -3.38 -11.68
CA VAL A 90 -8.95 -2.26 -12.26
C VAL A 90 -9.55 -0.98 -11.71
N ARG A 91 -8.71 -0.15 -11.11
CA ARG A 91 -9.10 1.12 -10.47
C ARG A 91 -8.44 2.26 -11.20
N HIS A 92 -9.21 3.26 -11.60
CA HIS A 92 -8.70 4.43 -12.32
C HIS A 92 -8.69 5.64 -11.40
N LEU A 93 -7.52 6.28 -11.27
CA LEU A 93 -7.42 7.64 -10.76
C LEU A 93 -7.87 8.58 -11.88
N ARG A 94 -8.91 9.37 -11.63
CA ARG A 94 -9.35 10.45 -12.53
C ARG A 94 -9.13 11.79 -11.84
N ASP A 95 -9.02 12.87 -12.62
CA ASP A 95 -8.81 14.21 -12.07
C ASP A 95 -9.96 14.66 -11.14
N GLU A 96 -11.16 14.11 -11.35
CA GLU A 96 -12.38 14.38 -10.57
C GLU A 96 -12.61 13.33 -9.45
N CYS A 97 -11.56 12.75 -8.87
CA CYS A 97 -11.76 11.80 -7.77
C CYS A 97 -12.48 12.48 -6.61
N ARG A 98 -13.65 11.94 -6.26
CA ARG A 98 -14.44 12.42 -5.13
C ARG A 98 -13.66 12.13 -3.84
N THR A 99 -13.45 13.17 -3.07
CA THR A 99 -13.03 13.06 -1.67
C THR A 99 -14.28 12.95 -0.80
N ILE A 100 -14.31 11.98 0.11
CA ILE A 100 -15.36 11.87 1.13
C ILE A 100 -14.75 11.98 2.52
N GLY A 101 -15.57 12.40 3.49
CA GLY A 101 -15.23 12.25 4.90
C GLY A 101 -15.05 10.77 5.22
N GLY A 102 -13.86 10.42 5.74
CA GLY A 102 -13.55 9.06 6.19
C GLY A 102 -13.22 9.03 7.67
N VAL A 103 -13.33 7.85 8.30
CA VAL A 103 -12.82 7.66 9.66
C VAL A 103 -11.30 7.55 9.58
N ALA A 104 -10.60 8.50 10.19
CA ALA A 104 -9.15 8.47 10.31
C ALA A 104 -8.73 7.42 11.37
N PRO A 105 -7.73 6.57 11.09
CA PRO A 105 -7.17 5.68 12.10
C PRO A 105 -6.48 6.46 13.21
N VAL A 106 -6.57 5.92 14.43
CA VAL A 106 -5.85 6.42 15.60
C VAL A 106 -4.44 5.82 15.63
N GLY A 107 -3.45 6.60 16.07
CA GLY A 107 -2.10 6.11 16.34
C GLY A 107 -1.19 5.99 15.11
N LEU A 108 -1.53 6.60 13.97
CA LEU A 108 -0.62 6.68 12.82
C LEU A 108 0.40 7.82 13.00
N TRP A 109 1.44 7.80 12.17
CA TRP A 109 2.44 8.86 12.10
C TRP A 109 1.89 10.11 11.42
N ARG A 110 2.45 11.28 11.74
CA ARG A 110 1.98 12.58 11.22
C ARG A 110 1.87 12.61 9.70
N ASN A 111 2.86 12.08 8.97
CA ASN A 111 2.88 12.04 7.51
C ASN A 111 1.86 11.07 6.87
N CYS A 112 1.08 10.32 7.67
CA CYS A 112 -0.05 9.55 7.18
C CYS A 112 -1.31 10.41 6.97
N TYR A 113 -1.38 11.56 7.64
CA TYR A 113 -2.52 12.46 7.60
C TYR A 113 -2.29 13.61 6.63
N ASN A 114 -3.35 14.06 5.97
CA ASN A 114 -3.36 15.25 5.12
C ASN A 114 -3.29 16.50 6.01
N GLU A 115 -2.27 17.33 5.81
CA GLU A 115 -2.06 18.55 6.61
C GLU A 115 -3.21 19.55 6.49
N ALA A 116 -3.79 19.71 5.30
CA ALA A 116 -4.93 20.60 5.10
C ALA A 116 -6.16 20.12 5.86
N TRP A 117 -6.35 18.80 5.97
CA TRP A 117 -7.43 18.22 6.76
C TRP A 117 -7.16 18.32 8.26
N LEU A 118 -5.93 18.07 8.71
CA LEU A 118 -5.56 18.27 10.12
C LEU A 118 -5.78 19.71 10.57
N ALA A 119 -5.54 20.69 9.69
CA ALA A 119 -5.78 22.10 9.97
C ALA A 119 -7.27 22.47 10.10
N THR A 120 -8.19 21.59 9.70
CA THR A 120 -9.64 21.79 9.90
C THR A 120 -10.16 21.25 11.22
N LEU A 121 -9.35 20.49 11.96
CA LEU A 121 -9.75 19.84 13.19
C LEU A 121 -9.49 20.72 14.40
N ASP A 122 -10.32 20.58 15.43
CA ASP A 122 -10.10 21.18 16.73
C ASP A 122 -8.98 20.44 17.50
N ASP A 123 -8.35 21.11 18.47
CA ASP A 123 -7.22 20.56 19.25
C ASP A 123 -7.56 19.21 19.90
N TYR A 124 -8.77 19.04 20.43
CA TYR A 124 -9.21 17.79 21.07
C TYR A 124 -9.40 16.65 20.05
N GLU A 125 -9.77 16.97 18.81
CA GLU A 125 -9.90 15.98 17.74
C GLU A 125 -8.51 15.49 17.32
N ILE A 126 -7.54 16.41 17.23
CA ILE A 126 -6.13 16.08 16.96
C ILE A 126 -5.55 15.23 18.09
N GLU A 127 -5.84 15.55 19.36
CA GLU A 127 -5.40 14.76 20.51
C GLU A 127 -5.97 13.33 20.46
N ASN A 128 -7.26 13.19 20.12
CA ASN A 128 -7.91 11.88 19.99
C ASN A 128 -7.34 11.01 18.86
N LEU A 129 -6.62 11.58 17.90
CA LEU A 129 -5.93 10.80 16.86
C LEU A 129 -4.66 10.11 17.39
N GLU A 130 -4.17 10.48 18.58
CA GLU A 130 -2.94 9.93 19.20
C GLU A 130 -1.77 9.87 18.20
N ILE A 131 -1.59 10.95 17.43
CA ILE A 131 -0.62 10.98 16.33
C ILE A 131 0.78 10.67 16.86
N LYS A 132 1.42 9.68 16.25
CA LYS A 132 2.80 9.33 16.58
C LYS A 132 3.76 10.38 16.03
N GLU A 133 4.70 10.77 16.88
CA GLU A 133 5.78 11.65 16.52
C GLU A 133 6.67 11.08 15.39
N GLY A 134 7.16 11.97 14.54
CA GLY A 134 8.02 11.64 13.41
C GLY A 134 7.28 11.16 12.15
N ASN A 135 8.05 10.70 11.17
CA ASN A 135 7.58 10.29 9.86
C ASN A 135 7.72 8.78 9.67
N TYR A 136 6.67 8.16 9.15
CA TYR A 136 6.72 6.77 8.71
C TYR A 136 7.47 6.64 7.39
N ASP A 137 8.37 5.66 7.29
CA ASP A 137 9.05 5.31 6.04
C ASP A 137 8.16 4.43 5.15
N PHE A 138 7.69 5.00 4.04
CA PHE A 138 6.86 4.34 3.04
C PHE A 138 7.64 3.60 1.94
N SER A 139 8.98 3.55 1.99
CA SER A 139 9.75 2.90 0.93
C SER A 139 9.33 1.42 0.77
N LEU A 140 9.32 0.93 -0.47
CA LEU A 140 9.08 -0.47 -0.80
C LEU A 140 10.35 -1.11 -1.38
N ASP A 141 11.51 -0.63 -0.96
CA ASP A 141 12.80 -1.26 -1.23
C ASP A 141 12.91 -2.50 -0.36
N VAL A 142 12.93 -3.66 -1.00
CA VAL A 142 13.34 -4.89 -0.32
C VAL A 142 14.81 -4.68 0.06
N PRO A 143 15.24 -4.89 1.32
CA PRO A 143 16.66 -4.89 1.63
C PRO A 143 17.32 -5.88 0.69
N ARG A 144 18.14 -5.40 -0.24
CA ARG A 144 18.91 -6.26 -1.12
C ARG A 144 19.71 -7.14 -0.18
N ALA A 145 19.39 -8.45 -0.14
CA ALA A 145 20.22 -9.41 0.53
C ALA A 145 21.64 -9.14 0.01
N MET A 146 22.53 -8.69 0.89
CA MET A 146 23.92 -8.42 0.54
C MET A 146 24.50 -9.76 0.11
N GLY A 147 24.44 -10.03 -1.18
CA GLY A 147 25.06 -11.18 -1.81
C GLY A 147 26.55 -11.06 -1.56
N GLY A 148 27.02 -11.78 -0.54
CA GLY A 148 28.44 -11.98 -0.29
C GLY A 148 29.02 -12.63 -1.53
N THR A 149 29.66 -11.81 -2.37
CA THR A 149 30.57 -12.31 -3.39
C THR A 149 31.95 -12.24 -2.75
N THR A 150 32.25 -13.21 -1.89
CA THR A 150 33.63 -13.50 -1.52
C THR A 150 34.28 -14.06 -2.78
N THR A 151 34.97 -13.19 -3.51
CA THR A 151 35.93 -13.59 -4.54
C THR A 151 36.92 -14.54 -3.89
N VAL A 152 36.83 -15.82 -4.23
CA VAL A 152 37.82 -16.82 -3.85
C VAL A 152 39.09 -16.48 -4.63
N ASN A 153 40.08 -15.91 -3.95
CA ASN A 153 41.43 -15.83 -4.47
C ASN A 153 41.93 -17.27 -4.67
N ALA A 154 42.17 -17.64 -5.92
CA ALA A 154 42.86 -18.88 -6.27
C ALA A 154 44.30 -18.83 -5.74
N PRO A 155 44.81 -19.87 -5.05
CA PRO A 155 46.22 -19.95 -4.75
C PRO A 155 47.00 -20.37 -6.00
N ALA A 156 48.02 -19.58 -6.32
CA ALA A 156 49.02 -19.91 -7.31
C ALA A 156 49.91 -21.09 -6.85
N GLY A 157 50.18 -22.03 -7.75
CA GLY A 157 51.23 -23.05 -7.63
C GLY A 157 50.73 -24.49 -7.85
N PRO A 158 51.54 -25.35 -8.47
CA PRO A 158 52.88 -25.58 -7.98
C PRO A 158 54.01 -25.44 -9.02
N ARG A 159 55.19 -25.10 -8.50
CA ARG A 159 56.47 -25.32 -9.17
C ARG A 159 56.75 -26.82 -9.29
N ARG A 160 57.14 -27.27 -10.48
CA ARG A 160 58.28 -28.16 -10.72
C ARG A 160 58.62 -28.16 -12.20
#